data_AF-A0A645FYC9-F1
#
_entry.id   AF-A0A645FYC9-F1
#
_cell.length_a   1.000
_cell.length_b   1.000
_cell.length_c   1.000
_cell.angle_alpha   90.00
_cell.angle_beta   90.00
_cell.angle_gamma   90.00
#
_symmetry.space_group_name_H-M   'P 1'
#
loop_
_entity.id
_entity.type
_entity.pdbx_description
1 polymer ?
#
loop_
_entity_poly.entity_id
_entity_poly.type
_entity_poly.pdbx_seq_one_letter_code
_entity_poly.pdbx_strand_id
1 'polypeptide(L)'
;MLTTIAIGFLFKMVWQSILFMVVYIPLRSFAGGYHAKTQSRCYFLSIVLTASVLLAIKLIPGTNFNVIGLALTAGIIIYALAPVEDANKPLDETEAAVYKKWTRVISAVELCTMLLMMALGVNGVSLCISASMSALSIMLVIGKVKNS
;
A
#
# COMPACT_ATOMS: atom_id res chain seq x y z
N MET A 1 3.37 12.63 6.00
CA MET A 1 2.86 12.42 7.37
C MET A 1 1.91 13.53 7.81
N LEU A 2 2.35 14.79 7.97
CA LEU A 2 1.46 15.89 8.36
C LEU A 2 0.23 16.05 7.45
N THR A 3 0.42 15.95 6.14
CA THR A 3 -0.67 16.02 5.16
C THR A 3 -1.62 14.84 5.24
N THR A 4 -1.12 13.63 5.40
CA THR A 4 -1.94 12.43 5.58
C THR A 4 -2.83 12.55 6.81
N ILE A 5 -2.30 13.09 7.91
CA ILE A 5 -3.06 13.35 9.14
C ILE A 5 -4.11 14.45 8.90
N ALA A 6 -3.75 15.54 8.21
CA ALA A 6 -4.69 16.62 7.88
C ALA A 6 -5.86 16.12 7.00
N ILE A 7 -5.59 15.26 6.01
CA ILE A 7 -6.63 14.60 5.20
C ILE A 7 -7.48 13.68 6.11
N GLY A 8 -6.84 12.93 7.02
CA GLY A 8 -7.53 12.14 8.03
C GLY A 8 -8.50 12.98 8.87
N PHE A 9 -8.11 14.17 9.31
CA PHE A 9 -9.00 15.09 10.02
C PHE A 9 -10.18 15.55 9.14
N LEU A 10 -9.91 15.95 7.90
CA LEU A 10 -10.96 16.39 6.96
C LEU A 10 -12.01 15.30 6.71
N PHE A 11 -11.58 14.03 6.64
CA PHE A 11 -12.45 12.89 6.40
C PHE A 11 -13.08 12.32 7.68
N LYS A 12 -12.68 12.81 8.87
CA LYS A 12 -12.98 12.24 10.19
C LYS A 12 -12.50 10.78 10.34
N MET A 13 -11.34 10.47 9.76
CA MET A 13 -10.73 9.13 9.65
C MET A 13 -9.26 9.14 10.07
N VAL A 14 -8.96 9.80 11.19
CA VAL A 14 -7.57 10.00 11.65
C VAL A 14 -6.86 8.67 11.95
N TRP A 15 -7.50 7.75 12.67
CA TRP A 15 -6.87 6.48 13.01
C TRP A 15 -6.62 5.60 11.77
N GLN A 16 -7.52 5.61 10.78
CA GLN A 16 -7.33 4.92 9.50
C GLN A 16 -6.16 5.52 8.73
N SER A 17 -6.01 6.85 8.74
CA SER A 17 -4.89 7.52 8.07
C SER A 17 -3.53 7.15 8.70
N ILE A 18 -3.48 7.00 10.03
CA ILE A 18 -2.27 6.57 10.74
C ILE A 18 -1.97 5.11 10.43
N LEU A 19 -2.97 4.23 10.54
CA LEU A 19 -2.81 2.81 10.23
C LEU A 19 -2.38 2.59 8.78
N PHE A 20 -2.99 3.29 7.83
CA PHE A 20 -2.58 3.27 6.42
C PHE A 20 -1.10 3.61 6.27
N MET A 21 -0.59 4.67 6.93
CA MET A 21 0.83 5.00 6.85
C MET A 21 1.74 3.91 7.42
N VAL A 22 1.37 3.36 8.59
CA VAL A 22 2.15 2.32 9.28
C VAL A 22 2.28 1.06 8.42
N VAL A 23 1.22 0.69 7.70
CA VAL A 23 1.20 -0.47 6.82
C VAL A 23 1.87 -0.15 5.48
N TYR A 24 1.48 0.95 4.84
CA TYR A 24 1.93 1.28 3.49
C TYR A 24 3.42 1.61 3.40
N ILE A 25 3.98 2.36 4.34
CA ILE A 25 5.35 2.90 4.22
C ILE A 25 6.41 1.79 4.22
N PRO A 26 6.43 0.83 5.18
CA PRO A 26 7.41 -0.24 5.17
C PRO A 26 7.33 -1.05 3.88
N LEU A 27 6.13 -1.47 3.48
CA LEU A 27 5.98 -2.29 2.30
C LEU A 27 6.38 -1.55 1.02
N ARG A 28 5.99 -0.28 0.87
CA ARG A 28 6.39 0.57 -0.27
C ARG A 28 7.90 0.79 -0.36
N SER A 29 8.58 0.84 0.78
CA SER A 29 10.03 1.10 0.86
C SER A 29 10.85 -0.03 0.26
N PHE A 30 10.37 -1.28 0.34
CA PHE A 30 11.03 -2.44 -0.26
C PHE A 30 10.42 -2.86 -1.59
N ALA A 31 9.10 -2.72 -1.77
CA ALA A 31 8.44 -3.15 -2.99
C ALA A 31 8.72 -2.22 -4.18
N GLY A 32 9.02 -0.94 -3.92
CA GLY A 32 9.19 0.03 -4.98
C GLY A 32 7.86 0.46 -5.60
N GLY A 33 7.89 0.93 -6.85
CA GLY A 33 6.72 1.44 -7.58
C GLY A 33 6.96 2.82 -8.19
N TYR A 34 5.87 3.50 -8.58
CA TYR A 34 6.00 4.78 -9.30
C TYR A 34 6.62 5.89 -8.45
N HIS A 35 7.67 6.51 -9.01
CA HIS A 35 8.23 7.79 -8.58
C HIS A 35 8.18 8.79 -9.74
N ALA A 36 7.63 9.98 -9.50
CA ALA A 36 7.59 11.05 -10.49
C ALA A 36 8.98 11.71 -10.64
N LYS A 37 9.19 12.38 -11.78
CA LYS A 37 10.44 13.11 -12.07
C LYS A 37 10.73 14.28 -11.11
N THR A 38 9.71 14.79 -10.42
CA THR A 38 9.84 15.93 -9.50
C THR A 38 9.19 15.63 -8.15
N GLN A 39 9.78 16.18 -7.09
CA GLN A 39 9.27 16.03 -5.72
C GLN A 39 7.84 16.56 -5.57
N SER A 40 7.51 17.67 -6.23
CA SER A 40 6.17 18.26 -6.20
C SER A 40 5.10 17.34 -6.76
N ARG A 41 5.39 16.62 -7.86
CA ARG A 41 4.48 15.65 -8.47
C ARG A 41 4.31 14.41 -7.59
N CYS A 42 5.38 13.89 -7.01
CA CYS A 42 5.32 12.78 -6.03
C CYS A 42 4.44 13.15 -4.83
N TYR A 43 4.60 14.37 -4.33
CA TYR A 43 3.82 14.85 -3.19
C TYR A 43 2.33 14.99 -3.53
N PHE A 44 2.00 15.57 -4.69
CA PHE A 44 0.61 15.64 -5.15
C PHE A 44 -0.02 14.26 -5.31
N LEU A 45 0.70 13.32 -5.93
CA LEU A 45 0.22 11.93 -6.06
C LEU A 45 0.00 11.26 -4.70
N SER A 46 0.85 11.56 -3.72
CA SER A 46 0.70 11.03 -2.36
C SER A 46 -0.57 11.56 -1.67
N ILE A 47 -0.94 12.83 -1.92
CA ILE A 47 -2.20 13.43 -1.45
C ILE A 47 -3.39 12.72 -2.10
N VAL A 48 -3.37 12.59 -3.43
CA VAL A 48 -4.45 11.92 -4.18
C VAL A 48 -4.60 10.47 -3.74
N LEU A 49 -3.50 9.72 -3.64
CA LEU A 49 -3.50 8.33 -3.19
C LEU A 49 -4.11 8.20 -1.79
N THR A 50 -3.66 9.03 -0.84
CA THR A 50 -4.18 9.00 0.54
C THR A 50 -5.67 9.30 0.58
N ALA A 51 -6.12 10.34 -0.12
CA ALA A 51 -7.54 10.71 -0.18
C ALA A 51 -8.39 9.57 -0.80
N SER A 52 -7.90 8.96 -1.89
CA SER A 52 -8.56 7.83 -2.55
C SER A 52 -8.66 6.62 -1.63
N VAL A 53 -7.61 6.27 -0.88
CA VAL A 53 -7.62 5.15 0.06
C VAL A 53 -8.61 5.40 1.20
N LEU A 54 -8.61 6.60 1.80
CA LEU A 54 -9.56 6.91 2.88
C LEU A 54 -11.01 6.92 2.37
N LEU A 55 -11.23 7.43 1.15
CA LEU A 55 -12.55 7.37 0.52
C LEU A 55 -12.97 5.92 0.25
N ALA A 56 -12.07 5.09 -0.25
CA ALA A 56 -12.34 3.67 -0.47
C ALA A 56 -12.70 2.96 0.84
N ILE A 57 -11.94 3.18 1.92
CA ILE A 57 -12.25 2.61 3.25
C ILE A 57 -13.62 3.09 3.75
N LYS A 58 -14.01 4.34 3.46
CA LYS A 58 -15.31 4.90 3.87
C LYS A 58 -16.50 4.31 3.10
N LEU A 59 -16.30 4.02 1.82
CA LEU A 59 -17.38 3.60 0.91
C LEU A 59 -17.51 2.08 0.80
N ILE A 60 -16.40 1.34 0.89
CA ILE A 60 -16.39 -0.11 0.76
C ILE A 60 -16.88 -0.73 2.07
N PRO A 61 -17.93 -1.56 2.04
CA PRO A 61 -18.34 -2.31 3.22
C PRO A 61 -17.21 -3.22 3.70
N GLY A 62 -16.91 -3.20 5.00
CA GLY A 62 -15.90 -4.07 5.63
C GLY A 62 -16.35 -5.53 5.76
N THR A 63 -16.98 -6.10 4.72
CA THR A 63 -17.37 -7.51 4.68
C THR A 63 -16.14 -8.38 4.46
N ASN A 64 -16.21 -9.61 4.95
CA ASN A 64 -15.16 -10.62 4.78
C ASN A 64 -14.78 -10.81 3.31
N PHE A 65 -15.78 -10.81 2.42
CA PHE A 65 -15.59 -10.95 0.98
C PHE A 65 -14.75 -9.80 0.40
N ASN A 66 -15.08 -8.54 0.73
CA ASN A 66 -14.37 -7.37 0.21
C ASN A 66 -12.92 -7.33 0.72
N VAL A 67 -12.72 -7.59 2.01
CA VAL A 67 -11.38 -7.60 2.63
C VAL A 67 -10.48 -8.65 1.96
N ILE A 68 -10.97 -9.89 1.84
CA ILE A 68 -10.21 -10.98 1.23
C ILE A 68 -9.98 -10.72 -0.26
N GLY A 69 -10.98 -10.25 -1.00
CA GLY A 69 -10.85 -9.95 -2.43
C GLY A 69 -9.80 -8.89 -2.72
N LEU A 70 -9.80 -7.78 -1.97
CA LEU A 70 -8.79 -6.73 -2.07
C LEU A 70 -7.39 -7.24 -1.73
N ALA A 71 -7.26 -7.98 -0.63
CA ALA A 71 -5.96 -8.50 -0.19
C ALA A 71 -5.38 -9.54 -1.17
N LEU A 72 -6.20 -10.45 -1.70
CA LEU A 72 -5.75 -11.47 -2.65
C LEU A 72 -5.30 -10.85 -3.97
N THR A 73 -6.12 -9.96 -4.54
CA THR A 73 -5.77 -9.28 -5.80
C THR A 73 -4.51 -8.44 -5.64
N ALA A 74 -4.39 -7.67 -4.56
CA ALA A 74 -3.19 -6.90 -4.26
C ALA A 74 -1.97 -7.80 -4.04
N GLY A 75 -2.10 -8.86 -3.25
CA GLY A 75 -1.03 -9.79 -2.92
C GLY A 75 -0.43 -10.48 -4.15
N ILE A 76 -1.27 -10.91 -5.09
CA ILE A 76 -0.82 -11.50 -6.36
C ILE A 76 0.03 -10.49 -7.15
N ILE A 77 -0.45 -9.26 -7.28
CA ILE A 77 0.26 -8.20 -8.01
C ILE A 77 1.57 -7.85 -7.32
N ILE A 78 1.58 -7.70 -5.99
CA ILE A 78 2.79 -7.42 -5.21
C ILE A 78 3.81 -8.55 -5.38
N TYR A 79 3.39 -9.81 -5.31
CA TYR A 79 4.28 -10.94 -5.48
C TYR A 79 4.89 -11.02 -6.89
N ALA A 80 4.10 -10.70 -7.92
CA ALA A 80 4.50 -10.77 -9.31
C ALA A 80 5.42 -9.61 -9.73
N LEU A 81 5.11 -8.38 -9.27
CA LEU A 81 5.77 -7.18 -9.77
C LEU A 81 6.91 -6.68 -8.88
N ALA A 82 6.94 -7.01 -7.60
CA ALA A 82 7.97 -6.48 -6.70
C ALA A 82 9.32 -7.24 -6.81
N PRO A 83 10.45 -6.53 -6.65
CA PRO A 83 10.55 -5.07 -6.51
C PRO A 83 10.43 -4.36 -7.88
N VAL A 84 9.79 -3.20 -7.90
CA VAL A 84 9.78 -2.29 -9.06
C VAL A 84 10.81 -1.19 -8.85
N GLU A 85 11.88 -1.23 -9.65
CA GLU A 85 12.98 -0.27 -9.61
C GLU A 85 12.55 1.17 -9.93
N ASP A 86 13.25 2.15 -9.38
CA ASP A 86 13.14 3.54 -9.83
C ASP A 86 14.24 3.79 -10.88
N ALA A 87 13.90 4.45 -11.98
CA ALA A 87 14.88 4.88 -12.99
C ALA A 87 16.02 5.74 -12.40
N ASN A 88 15.77 6.45 -11.29
CA ASN A 88 16.79 7.22 -10.58
C ASN A 88 17.61 6.39 -9.58
N LYS A 89 17.19 5.16 -9.29
CA LYS A 89 17.85 4.23 -8.36
C LYS A 89 17.74 2.80 -8.92
N PRO A 90 18.52 2.47 -9.97
CA PRO A 90 18.61 1.10 -10.46
C PRO A 90 19.13 0.20 -9.34
N LEU A 91 18.55 -0.98 -9.21
CA LEU A 91 19.00 -1.97 -8.22
C LEU A 91 19.99 -2.91 -8.88
N ASP A 92 21.04 -3.29 -8.16
CA ASP A 92 21.83 -4.44 -8.56
C ASP A 92 21.08 -5.76 -8.25
N GLU A 93 21.54 -6.88 -8.81
CA GLU A 93 20.87 -8.17 -8.65
C GLU A 93 20.77 -8.61 -7.18
N THR A 94 21.77 -8.26 -6.36
CA THR A 94 21.81 -8.63 -4.94
C THR A 94 20.84 -7.79 -4.11
N GLU A 95 20.78 -6.48 -4.36
CA GLU A 95 19.81 -5.56 -3.76
C GLU A 95 18.38 -5.94 -4.15
N ALA A 96 18.14 -6.24 -5.43
CA ALA A 96 16.83 -6.68 -5.91
C ALA A 96 16.37 -7.96 -5.20
N ALA A 97 17.27 -8.94 -5.01
CA ALA A 97 16.95 -10.16 -4.27
C ALA A 97 16.60 -9.89 -2.80
N VAL A 98 17.34 -9.01 -2.13
CA VAL A 98 17.09 -8.60 -0.74
C VAL A 98 15.74 -7.87 -0.61
N TYR A 99 15.46 -6.92 -1.50
CA TYR A 99 14.22 -6.14 -1.50
C TYR A 99 13.01 -7.03 -1.79
N LYS A 100 13.15 -7.99 -2.71
CA LYS A 100 12.13 -9.01 -3.00
C LYS A 100 11.82 -9.85 -1.75
N LYS A 101 12.86 -10.30 -1.03
CA LYS A 101 12.70 -11.07 0.21
C LYS A 101 11.95 -10.26 1.27
N TRP A 102 12.39 -9.03 1.53
CA TRP A 102 11.75 -8.17 2.54
C TRP A 102 10.32 -7.79 2.17
N THR A 103 10.04 -7.49 0.89
CA THR A 103 8.68 -7.24 0.41
C THR A 103 7.76 -8.42 0.71
N ARG A 104 8.22 -9.65 0.46
CA ARG A 104 7.46 -10.87 0.76
C ARG A 104 7.24 -11.07 2.25
N VAL A 105 8.26 -10.85 3.07
CA VAL A 105 8.15 -10.95 4.54
C VAL A 105 7.14 -9.94 5.07
N ILE A 106 7.24 -8.66 4.68
CA ILE A 106 6.32 -7.62 5.14
C ILE A 106 4.90 -7.91 4.64
N SER A 107 4.72 -8.29 3.37
CA SER A 107 3.40 -8.65 2.83
C SER A 107 2.78 -9.81 3.59
N ALA A 108 3.58 -10.83 3.94
CA ALA A 108 3.10 -11.97 4.73
C ALA A 108 2.70 -11.54 6.14
N VAL A 109 3.47 -10.67 6.79
CA VAL A 109 3.11 -10.10 8.10
C VAL A 109 1.80 -9.33 8.01
N GLU A 110 1.62 -8.47 7.01
CA GLU A 110 0.38 -7.72 6.80
C GLU A 110 -0.82 -8.64 6.57
N LEU A 111 -0.67 -9.68 5.76
CA LEU A 111 -1.72 -10.69 5.53
C LEU A 111 -2.08 -11.44 6.81
N CYS A 112 -1.09 -11.88 7.59
CA CYS A 112 -1.31 -12.54 8.87
C CYS A 112 -2.01 -11.62 9.88
N THR A 113 -1.59 -10.35 9.97
CA THR A 113 -2.25 -9.36 10.83
C THR A 113 -3.69 -9.10 10.37
N MET A 114 -3.92 -8.99 9.07
CA MET A 114 -5.26 -8.78 8.51
C MET A 114 -6.20 -9.95 8.84
N LEU A 115 -5.75 -11.19 8.67
CA LEU A 115 -6.51 -12.40 9.02
C LEU A 115 -6.76 -12.50 10.52
N LEU A 116 -5.78 -12.15 11.36
CA LEU A 116 -5.94 -12.13 12.81
C LEU A 116 -7.00 -11.10 13.23
N MET A 117 -6.92 -9.87 12.73
CA MET A 117 -7.89 -8.80 13.06
C MET A 117 -9.29 -9.15 12.59
N MET A 118 -9.40 -9.86 11.46
CA MET A 118 -10.66 -10.36 10.92
C MET A 118 -11.26 -11.44 11.82
N ALA A 119 -10.44 -12.39 12.29
CA ALA A 119 -10.86 -13.41 13.24
C ALA A 119 -11.31 -12.82 14.59
N LEU A 120 -10.71 -11.70 15.00
CA LEU A 120 -11.10 -10.94 16.20
C LEU A 120 -12.32 -10.02 15.99
N GLY A 121 -12.91 -9.99 14.78
CA GLY A 121 -14.07 -9.16 14.46
C GLY A 121 -13.76 -7.67 14.25
N VAL A 122 -12.48 -7.28 14.18
CA VAL A 122 -12.03 -5.89 14.00
C VAL A 122 -11.91 -5.56 12.50
N ASN A 123 -13.02 -5.73 11.76
CA ASN A 123 -13.05 -5.65 10.30
C ASN A 123 -12.57 -4.31 9.71
N GLY A 124 -12.69 -3.21 10.46
CA GLY A 124 -12.17 -1.91 10.04
C GLY A 124 -10.65 -1.87 9.89
N VAL A 125 -9.91 -2.59 10.76
CA VAL A 125 -8.45 -2.70 10.66
C VAL A 125 -8.07 -3.59 9.48
N SER A 126 -8.73 -4.74 9.31
CA SER A 126 -8.50 -5.64 8.19
C SER A 126 -8.76 -4.98 6.84
N LEU A 127 -9.85 -4.21 6.72
CA LEU A 127 -10.14 -3.42 5.52
C LEU A 127 -9.04 -2.40 5.25
N CYS A 128 -8.59 -1.67 6.27
CA CYS A 128 -7.52 -0.69 6.11
C CYS A 128 -6.21 -1.31 5.61
N ILE A 129 -5.84 -2.50 6.13
CA ILE A 129 -4.66 -3.24 5.65
C ILE A 129 -4.85 -3.66 4.19
N SER A 130 -5.99 -4.27 3.84
CA SER A 130 -6.26 -4.70 2.45
C SER A 130 -6.27 -3.54 1.44
N ALA A 131 -6.80 -2.38 1.84
CA ALA A 131 -6.79 -1.15 1.04
C ALA A 131 -5.38 -0.59 0.88
N SER A 132 -4.54 -0.67 1.93
CA SER A 132 -3.12 -0.30 1.86
C SER A 132 -2.34 -1.15 0.86
N MET A 133 -2.52 -2.48 0.92
CA MET A 133 -1.92 -3.40 -0.05
C MET A 133 -2.38 -3.09 -1.48
N SER A 134 -3.67 -2.79 -1.65
CA SER A 134 -4.24 -2.40 -2.96
C SER A 134 -3.66 -1.09 -3.49
N ALA A 135 -3.45 -0.10 -2.62
CA ALA A 135 -2.80 1.15 -2.99
C ALA A 135 -1.36 0.91 -3.49
N LEU A 136 -0.63 0.02 -2.82
CA LEU A 136 0.71 -0.35 -3.25
C LEU A 136 0.71 -1.10 -4.57
N SER A 137 -0.18 -2.07 -4.75
CA SER A 137 -0.24 -2.87 -5.98
C SER A 137 -0.47 -1.97 -7.21
N ILE A 138 -1.35 -0.96 -7.09
CA ILE A 138 -1.55 0.07 -8.13
C ILE A 138 -0.24 0.83 -8.40
N MET A 139 0.49 1.24 -7.37
CA MET A 139 1.77 1.94 -7.53
C MET A 139 2.84 1.08 -8.19
N LEU A 140 2.84 -0.23 -7.98
CA LEU A 140 3.72 -1.18 -8.68
C LEU A 140 3.35 -1.31 -10.15
N VAL A 141 2.06 -1.44 -10.47
CA VAL A 141 1.58 -1.49 -11.87
C VAL A 141 1.97 -0.23 -12.62
N ILE A 142 1.67 0.96 -12.05
CA ILE A 142 2.02 2.25 -12.68
C ILE A 142 3.54 2.38 -12.84
N GLY A 143 4.32 1.96 -11.83
CA GLY A 143 5.78 1.96 -11.89
C GLY A 143 6.32 1.06 -13.00
N LYS A 144 5.77 -0.16 -13.12
CA LYS A 144 6.19 -1.12 -14.15
C LYS A 144 5.88 -0.62 -15.57
N VAL A 145 4.69 -0.05 -15.78
CA VAL A 145 4.28 0.53 -17.07
C VAL A 145 5.18 1.71 -17.44
N LYS A 146 5.56 2.56 -16.49
CA LYS A 146 6.48 3.69 -16.72
C LYS A 146 7.88 3.23 -17.15
N ASN A 147 8.35 2.09 -16.63
CA ASN A 147 9.70 1.58 -16.85
C ASN A 147 9.80 0.60 -18.04
N SER A 148 8.67 0.28 -18.69
CA SER A 148 8.63 -0.56 -19.90
C SER A 148 8.84 0.31 -21.13
#